data_AF-A0A2N0NBP4-F1
#
_entry.id   AF-A0A2N0NBP4-F1
#
_cell.length_a   1.000
_cell.length_b   1.000
_cell.length_c   1.000
_cell.angle_alpha   90.00
_cell.angle_beta   90.00
_cell.angle_gamma   90.00
#
_symmetry.space_group_name_H-M   'P 1'
#
loop_
_entity.id
_entity.type
_entity.pdbx_description
1 polymer ?
#
loop_
_entity_poly.entity_id
_entity_poly.type
_entity_poly.pdbx_seq_one_letter_code
_entity_poly.pdbx_strand_id
1 'polypeptide(L)'
;MDKIDPSTKKQADFMKNNEIFREKLAIWITIDDQPFTITECQEFKELFKVCNKKAKLPSADTVQRDVLKLYNKYRIDIKHMLQVSSHF
;
A
#
# COMPACT_ATOMS: atom_id res chain seq x y z
N MET A 1 19.73 18.19 20.48
CA MET A 1 19.26 17.10 19.60
C MET A 1 18.44 16.17 20.46
N ASP A 2 17.12 16.30 20.43
CA ASP A 2 16.23 15.46 21.22
C ASP A 2 16.36 14.01 20.76
N LYS A 3 16.75 13.13 21.69
CA LYS A 3 16.83 11.70 21.44
C LYS A 3 15.40 11.21 21.24
N ILE A 4 15.06 10.80 20.02
CA ILE A 4 13.76 10.21 19.69
C ILE A 4 13.56 8.98 20.60
N ASP A 5 12.46 8.96 21.35
CA ASP A 5 12.06 7.85 22.20
C ASP A 5 11.98 6.53 21.38
N PRO A 6 12.64 5.44 21.82
CA PRO A 6 12.56 4.13 21.18
C PRO A 6 11.13 3.64 20.91
N SER A 7 10.15 4.02 21.73
CA SER A 7 8.73 3.68 21.50
C SER A 7 8.20 4.36 20.23
N THR A 8 8.45 5.66 20.08
CA THR A 8 8.06 6.48 18.93
C THR A 8 8.69 5.98 17.64
N LYS A 9 9.96 5.57 17.68
CA LYS A 9 10.65 5.00 16.51
C LYS A 9 10.01 3.69 16.05
N LYS A 10 9.70 2.78 16.98
CA LYS A 10 9.06 1.49 16.68
C LYS A 10 7.66 1.64 16.09
N GLN A 11 6.91 2.65 16.54
CA GLN A 11 5.60 2.97 15.99
C GLN A 11 5.70 3.49 14.55
N ALA A 12 6.62 4.43 14.29
CA ALA A 12 6.87 4.95 12.95
C ALA A 12 7.30 3.86 11.96
N ASP A 13 8.22 2.99 12.38
CA ASP A 13 8.69 1.87 11.56
C ASP A 13 7.54 0.89 11.23
N PHE A 14 6.66 0.62 12.20
CA PHE A 14 5.48 -0.21 11.98
C PHE A 14 4.48 0.43 10.99
N MET A 15 4.20 1.73 11.14
CA MET A 15 3.30 2.46 10.23
C MET A 15 3.85 2.46 8.80
N LYS A 16 5.15 2.75 8.63
CA LYS A 16 5.83 2.71 7.33
C LYS A 16 5.76 1.33 6.68
N ASN A 17 6.00 0.26 7.45
CA ASN A 17 5.90 -1.10 6.94
C ASN A 17 4.48 -1.47 6.49
N ASN A 18 3.45 -0.96 7.17
CA ASN A 18 2.07 -1.18 6.81
C ASN A 18 1.66 -0.42 5.53
N GLU A 19 2.14 0.82 5.36
CA GLU A 19 1.92 1.59 4.13
C GLU A 19 2.56 0.92 2.92
N ILE A 20 3.83 0.52 3.03
CA ILE A 20 4.55 -0.21 1.97
C ILE A 20 3.81 -1.51 1.62
N PHE A 21 3.36 -2.26 2.63
CA PHE A 21 2.60 -3.48 2.41
C PHE A 21 1.33 -3.24 1.60
N ARG A 22 0.52 -2.24 1.98
CA ARG A 22 -0.73 -1.92 1.29
C ARG A 22 -0.50 -1.42 -0.13
N GLU A 23 0.55 -0.62 -0.34
CA GLU A 23 0.94 -0.17 -1.68
C GLU A 23 1.31 -1.37 -2.57
N LYS A 24 2.15 -2.30 -2.08
CA LYS A 24 2.53 -3.49 -2.84
C LYS A 24 1.35 -4.42 -3.12
N LEU A 25 0.44 -4.58 -2.17
CA LEU A 25 -0.77 -5.36 -2.35
C LEU A 25 -1.69 -4.74 -3.42
N ALA A 26 -1.91 -3.42 -3.37
CA ALA A 26 -2.72 -2.72 -4.35
C ALA A 26 -2.11 -2.76 -5.76
N ILE A 27 -0.78 -2.64 -5.88
CA ILE A 27 -0.06 -2.81 -7.14
C ILE A 27 -0.25 -4.22 -7.69
N TRP A 28 0.00 -5.26 -6.88
CA TRP A 28 -0.14 -6.65 -7.31
C TRP A 28 -1.57 -6.96 -7.78
N ILE A 29 -2.57 -6.51 -7.02
CA ILE A 29 -3.98 -6.67 -7.39
C ILE A 29 -4.30 -6.01 -8.73
N THR A 30 -3.71 -4.84 -9.00
CA THR A 30 -3.93 -4.11 -10.26
C THR A 30 -3.21 -4.74 -11.44
N ILE A 31 -1.96 -5.19 -11.28
CA ILE A 31 -1.15 -5.74 -12.37
C ILE A 31 -1.68 -7.10 -12.82
N ASP A 32 -2.05 -7.95 -11.86
CA ASP A 32 -2.49 -9.33 -12.13
C ASP A 32 -4.02 -9.46 -12.25
N ASP A 33 -4.74 -8.32 -12.35
CA ASP A 33 -6.21 -8.22 -12.44
C ASP A 33 -6.94 -9.10 -11.40
N GLN A 34 -6.42 -9.08 -10.17
CA GLN A 34 -6.99 -9.87 -9.08
C GLN A 34 -8.28 -9.22 -8.58
N PRO A 35 -9.28 -10.01 -8.15
CA PRO A 35 -10.46 -9.45 -7.52
C PRO A 35 -10.07 -8.84 -6.16
N PHE A 36 -10.64 -7.68 -5.81
CA PHE A 36 -10.42 -7.06 -4.49
C PHE A 36 -10.80 -7.99 -3.33
N THR A 37 -11.77 -8.87 -3.55
CA THR A 37 -12.25 -9.85 -2.57
C THR A 37 -11.22 -10.93 -2.23
N ILE A 38 -10.08 -11.01 -2.94
CA ILE A 38 -8.99 -11.93 -2.57
C ILE A 38 -8.50 -11.69 -1.15
N THR A 39 -8.52 -10.45 -0.67
CA THR A 39 -8.13 -10.14 0.72
C THR A 39 -9.14 -10.60 1.75
N GLU A 40 -10.34 -11.02 1.32
CA GLU A 40 -11.37 -11.59 2.18
C GLU A 40 -11.32 -13.11 2.26
N CYS A 41 -10.67 -13.77 1.30
CA CYS A 41 -10.45 -15.21 1.28
C CYS A 41 -9.70 -15.67 2.54
N GLN A 42 -10.25 -16.67 3.21
CA GLN A 42 -9.74 -17.14 4.50
C GLN A 42 -8.40 -17.86 4.34
N GLU A 43 -8.27 -18.69 3.32
CA GLU A 43 -7.05 -19.43 2.97
C GLU A 43 -5.92 -18.45 2.63
N PHE A 44 -6.24 -17.36 1.93
CA PHE A 44 -5.29 -16.29 1.63
C PHE A 44 -4.85 -15.54 2.90
N LYS A 45 -5.80 -15.21 3.80
CA LYS A 45 -5.49 -14.64 5.13
C LYS A 45 -4.58 -15.56 5.95
N GLU A 46 -4.78 -16.87 5.88
CA GLU A 46 -3.96 -17.86 6.58
C GLU A 46 -2.55 -17.94 6.01
N LEU A 47 -2.41 -17.94 4.69
CA LEU A 47 -1.10 -17.89 4.02
C LEU A 47 -0.28 -16.67 4.50
N PHE A 48 -0.89 -15.50 4.58
CA PHE A 48 -0.21 -14.30 5.09
C PHE A 48 0.19 -14.41 6.57
N LYS A 49 -0.61 -15.07 7.40
CA LYS A 49 -0.28 -15.31 8.82
C LYS A 49 0.90 -16.26 8.99
N VAL A 50 1.11 -17.21 8.06
CA VAL A 50 2.30 -18.07 8.05
C VAL A 50 3.56 -17.23 7.84
N CYS A 51 3.53 -16.29 6.88
CA CYS A 51 4.66 -15.39 6.62
C CYS A 51 4.89 -14.39 7.76
N ASN A 52 3.81 -13.84 8.33
CA ASN A 52 3.88 -12.89 9.43
C ASN A 52 2.62 -12.93 10.30
N LYS A 53 2.73 -13.45 11.52
CA LYS A 53 1.61 -13.57 12.47
C LYS A 53 0.93 -12.24 12.83
N LYS A 54 1.61 -11.11 12.65
CA LYS A 54 1.06 -9.77 12.92
C LYS A 54 0.48 -9.10 11.67
N ALA A 55 0.67 -9.70 10.49
CA ALA A 55 0.09 -9.16 9.26
C ALA A 55 -1.43 -9.23 9.34
N LYS A 56 -2.08 -8.09 9.05
CA LYS A 56 -3.52 -8.02 8.86
C LYS A 56 -3.75 -7.54 7.45
N LEU A 57 -4.42 -8.36 6.65
CA LEU A 57 -4.85 -7.94 5.32
C LEU A 57 -5.90 -6.83 5.45
N PRO A 58 -5.83 -5.80 4.60
CA PRO A 58 -6.89 -4.80 4.49
C PRO A 58 -8.15 -5.43 3.90
N SER A 59 -9.31 -4.83 4.17
CA SER A 59 -10.56 -5.24 3.53
C SER A 59 -10.57 -4.96 2.03
N ALA A 60 -11.45 -5.62 1.28
CA ALA A 60 -11.62 -5.38 -0.15
C ALA A 60 -11.85 -3.89 -0.47
N ASP A 61 -12.75 -3.23 0.26
CA ASP A 61 -13.02 -1.79 0.10
C ASP A 61 -11.78 -0.92 0.38
N THR A 62 -10.95 -1.36 1.33
CA THR A 62 -9.72 -0.66 1.69
C THR A 62 -8.69 -0.77 0.57
N VAL A 63 -8.53 -1.95 -0.02
CA VAL A 63 -7.71 -2.14 -1.22
C VAL A 63 -8.23 -1.31 -2.38
N GLN A 64 -9.54 -1.31 -2.64
CA GLN A 64 -10.14 -0.50 -3.71
C GLN A 64 -9.78 0.99 -3.55
N ARG A 65 -9.87 1.52 -2.32
CA ARG A 65 -9.44 2.90 -2.01
C ARG A 65 -7.94 3.11 -2.22
N ASP A 66 -7.11 2.12 -1.89
CA ASP A 66 -5.66 2.21 -2.08
C ASP A 66 -5.27 2.23 -3.56
N VAL A 67 -5.91 1.40 -4.38
CA VAL A 67 -5.77 1.43 -5.84
C VAL A 67 -6.16 2.79 -6.40
N LEU A 68 -7.31 3.34 -5.96
CA LEU A 68 -7.75 4.67 -6.40
C LEU A 68 -6.77 5.78 -5.99
N LYS A 69 -6.19 5.70 -4.79
CA LYS A 69 -5.14 6.65 -4.34
C LYS A 69 -3.89 6.55 -5.21
N LEU A 70 -3.44 5.34 -5.52
CA LEU A 70 -2.28 5.10 -6.39
C LEU A 70 -2.53 5.64 -7.80
N TYR A 71 -3.69 5.34 -8.39
CA TYR A 71 -4.08 5.88 -9.69
C TYR A 71 -4.04 7.40 -9.70
N ASN A 72 -4.63 8.06 -8.69
CA ASN A 72 -4.64 9.52 -8.61
C ASN A 72 -3.22 10.11 -8.48
N LYS A 73 -2.35 9.47 -7.69
CA LYS A 73 -0.95 9.86 -7.56
C LYS A 73 -0.22 9.77 -8.90
N TYR A 74 -0.26 8.60 -9.56
CA TYR A 74 0.38 8.41 -10.86
C TYR A 74 -0.15 9.36 -11.93
N ARG A 75 -1.46 9.61 -11.95
CA ARG A 75 -2.07 10.57 -12.88
C ARG A 75 -1.54 11.98 -12.67
N ILE A 76 -1.38 12.43 -11.42
CA ILE A 76 -0.80 13.74 -11.11
C ILE A 76 0.67 13.79 -11.53
N ASP A 77 1.44 12.74 -11.23
CA ASP A 77 2.86 12.67 -11.57
C ASP A 77 3.09 12.73 -13.09
N ILE A 78 2.30 11.97 -13.86
CA ILE A 78 2.32 12.01 -15.33
C ILE A 78 1.92 13.40 -15.84
N LYS A 79 0.88 14.01 -15.28
CA LYS A 79 0.46 15.37 -15.66
C LYS A 79 1.61 16.37 -15.49
N HIS A 80 2.29 16.35 -14.34
CA HIS A 80 3.43 17.24 -14.10
C HIS A 80 4.58 16.97 -15.06
N MET A 81 4.90 15.71 -15.33
CA MET A 81 5.95 15.34 -16.27
C MET A 81 5.67 15.88 -17.68
N LEU A 82 4.44 15.71 -18.17
CA LEU A 82 4.03 16.20 -19.48
C LEU A 82 4.05 17.74 -19.56
N GLN A 83 3.60 18.43 -18.50
CA GLN A 83 3.62 19.90 -18.44
C GLN A 83 5.04 20.47 -18.39
N VAL A 84 5.99 19.81 -17.72
CA VAL A 84 7.40 20.23 -17.74
C VAL A 84 8.01 20.01 -19.12
N SER A 85 7.68 18.90 -19.80
CA SER A 85 8.20 18.59 -21.13
C SER A 85 7.68 19.51 -22.25
N SER A 86 6.55 20.20 -22.06
CA SER A 86 5.98 21.11 -23.04
C SER A 86 6.52 22.54 -22.96
N HIS A 87 7.50 22.82 -22.09
CA HIS A 87 8.13 24.13 -21.91
C HIS A 87 9.55 24.22 -22.51
N PHE A 88 9.93 23.27 -23.38
CA PHE A 88 11.15 23.31 -24.19
C PHE A 88 10.84 23.63 -25.65
#